data_AF-A0A5P2XIC2-F1
#
_entry.id   AF-A0A5P2XIC2-F1
#
_cell.length_a   1.000
_cell.length_b   1.000
_cell.length_c   1.000
_cell.angle_alpha   90.00
_cell.angle_beta   90.00
_cell.angle_gamma   90.00
#
_symmetry.space_group_name_H-M   'P 1'
#
loop_
_entity.id
_entity.type
_entity.pdbx_description
1 polymer ?
#
loop_
_entity_poly.entity_id
_entity_poly.type
_entity_poly.pdbx_seq_one_letter_code
_entity_poly.pdbx_strand_id
1 'polypeptide(L)' 'MGDADQFRAAMERTLGRDPYGHGSASVDQERDRREATVGGAIVLYYVSGSVLTVTVVRLVPFG' A
#
# COMPACT_ATOMS: atom_id res chain seq x y z
N MET A 1 0.84 -13.04 17.02
CA MET A 1 1.43 -12.24 15.93
C MET A 1 0.89 -10.83 16.10
N GLY A 2 1.74 -9.81 16.25
CA GLY A 2 1.26 -8.45 16.51
C GLY A 2 0.53 -7.85 15.30
N ASP A 3 -0.24 -6.78 15.50
CA ASP A 3 -0.94 -6.09 14.41
C ASP A 3 0.03 -5.62 13.32
N ALA A 4 1.24 -5.19 13.71
CA ALA A 4 2.32 -4.82 12.79
C ALA A 4 2.79 -6.00 11.92
N ASP A 5 2.91 -7.21 12.49
CA ASP A 5 3.31 -8.39 11.73
C ASP A 5 2.23 -8.83 10.75
N GLN A 6 0.95 -8.72 11.15
CA GLN A 6 -0.20 -9.01 10.29
C GLN A 6 -0.27 -8.03 9.13
N PHE A 7 -0.10 -6.73 9.41
CA PHE A 7 -0.05 -5.71 8.36
C PHE A 7 1.13 -5.91 7.42
N ARG A 8 2.32 -6.20 7.94
CA ARG A 8 3.51 -6.52 7.13
C ARG A 8 3.25 -7.72 6.22
N ALA A 9 2.71 -8.81 6.75
CA ALA A 9 2.39 -9.99 5.94
C ALA A 9 1.33 -9.69 4.86
N ALA A 10 0.37 -8.82 5.14
CA ALA A 10 -0.62 -8.37 4.15
C ALA A 10 0.03 -7.52 3.04
N MET A 11 0.96 -6.62 3.40
CA MET A 11 1.72 -5.82 2.45
C MET A 11 2.59 -6.69 1.54
N GLU A 12 3.32 -7.66 2.11
CA GLU A 12 4.20 -8.58 1.36
C GLU A 12 3.41 -9.45 0.35
N ARG A 13 2.16 -9.78 0.66
CA ARG A 13 1.29 -10.59 -0.22
C ARG A 13 0.53 -9.79 -1.28
N THR A 14 0.51 -8.45 -1.15
CA THR A 14 -0.23 -7.55 -2.03
C THR A 14 0.72 -6.55 -2.71
N LEU A 15 0.80 -5.33 -2.19
CA LEU A 15 1.50 -4.21 -2.82
C LEU A 15 3.01 -4.44 -2.94
N GLY A 16 3.61 -5.22 -2.03
CA GLY A 16 5.01 -5.61 -2.12
C GLY A 16 5.32 -6.53 -3.31
N ARG A 17 4.30 -7.22 -3.86
CA ARG A 17 4.42 -8.11 -5.01
C ARG A 17 3.96 -7.44 -6.31
N ASP A 18 2.84 -6.72 -6.25
CA ASP A 18 2.29 -5.98 -7.37
C ASP A 18 1.70 -4.65 -6.88
N PRO A 19 2.44 -3.53 -6.98
CA PRO A 19 1.98 -2.23 -6.52
C PRO A 19 0.92 -1.59 -7.43
N TYR A 20 0.69 -2.11 -8.64
CA TYR A 20 -0.36 -1.60 -9.53
C TYR A 20 -1.65 -2.44 -9.44
N GLY A 21 -1.56 -3.64 -8.85
CA GLY A 21 -2.69 -4.54 -8.61
C GLY A 21 -3.35 -4.37 -7.24
N HIS A 22 -4.10 -5.40 -6.82
CA HIS A 22 -4.69 -5.49 -5.47
C HIS A 22 -5.58 -4.31 -5.04
N GLY A 23 -6.33 -3.72 -5.97
CA GLY A 23 -7.20 -2.57 -5.68
C GLY A 23 -6.46 -1.24 -5.58
N SER A 24 -5.19 -1.21 -5.99
CA SER A 24 -4.39 0.00 -6.09
C SER A 24 -4.90 0.91 -7.20
N ALA A 25 -5.20 2.17 -6.86
CA ALA A 25 -5.70 3.18 -7.78
C ALA A 25 -4.75 4.38 -7.84
N SER A 26 -4.63 5.01 -9.00
CA SER A 26 -3.90 6.27 -9.15
C SER A 26 -4.65 7.41 -8.46
N VAL A 27 -3.91 8.30 -7.80
CA VAL A 27 -4.43 9.49 -7.12
C VAL A 27 -4.07 10.73 -7.94
N ASP A 28 -4.98 11.70 -8.03
CA ASP A 28 -4.76 12.99 -8.69
C ASP A 28 -4.22 12.90 -10.14
N GLN A 29 -4.62 11.86 -10.88
CA GLN A 29 -4.13 11.56 -12.24
C GLN A 29 -2.63 11.28 -12.34
N GLU A 30 -1.94 11.14 -11.20
CA GLU A 30 -0.53 10.77 -11.13
C GLU A 30 -0.42 9.24 -11.07
N ARG A 31 0.09 8.63 -12.15
CA ARG A 31 0.13 7.17 -12.33
C ARG A 31 0.80 6.44 -11.16
N ASP A 32 1.88 7.03 -10.65
CA ASP A 32 2.75 6.39 -9.68
C ASP A 32 2.44 6.78 -8.25
N ARG A 33 1.58 7.78 -8.02
CA ARG A 33 0.99 8.07 -6.72
C ARG A 33 -0.28 7.24 -6.56
N ARG A 34 -0.28 6.31 -5.61
CA ARG A 34 -1.29 5.27 -5.53
C ARG A 34 -1.88 5.12 -4.14
N GLU A 35 -3.14 4.73 -4.09
CA GLU A 35 -3.87 4.39 -2.88
C GLU A 35 -4.43 2.97 -2.96
N ALA A 36 -4.37 2.22 -1.86
CA ALA A 36 -5.04 0.91 -1.72
C ALA A 36 -5.41 0.64 -0.26
N THR A 37 -6.41 -0.22 -0.01
CA THR A 37 -6.72 -0.70 1.34
C THR A 37 -6.04 -2.05 1.57
N VAL A 38 -5.20 -2.14 2.60
CA VAL A 38 -4.47 -3.36 2.99
C VAL A 38 -4.62 -3.58 4.48
N GLY A 39 -5.06 -4.78 4.87
CA GLY A 39 -5.13 -5.17 6.29
C GLY A 39 -5.97 -4.24 7.17
N GLY A 40 -7.04 -3.64 6.60
CA GLY A 40 -7.90 -2.70 7.33
C GLY A 40 -7.35 -1.27 7.43
N ALA A 41 -6.28 -0.94 6.70
CA ALA A 41 -5.75 0.41 6.62
C ALA A 41 -5.68 0.91 5.17
N ILE A 42 -5.94 2.21 4.98
CA ILE A 42 -5.67 2.89 3.71
C ILE A 42 -4.17 3.10 3.61
N VAL A 43 -3.59 2.84 2.44
CA VAL A 43 -2.16 2.96 2.16
C VAL A 43 -2.02 3.87 0.95
N LEU A 44 -1.55 5.10 1.18
CA LEU A 44 -1.13 6.03 0.14
C LEU A 44 0.39 5.95 -0.02
N TYR A 45 0.89 5.78 -1.24
CA TYR A 45 2.31 5.51 -1.54
C TYR A 45 2.69 5.95 -2.96
N TYR A 46 4.00 5.88 -3.27
CA TYR A 46 4.54 6.10 -4.61
C TYR A 46 5.23 4.84 -5.14
N VAL A 47 5.20 4.65 -6.46
CA VAL A 47 5.95 3.59 -7.15
C VAL A 47 7.06 4.22 -7.97
N SER A 48 8.33 3.96 -7.61
CA SER A 48 9.47 4.38 -8.45
C SER A 48 9.98 3.20 -9.27
N GLY A 49 10.37 3.43 -10.52
CA GLY A 49 10.79 2.37 -11.45
C GLY A 49 12.07 1.63 -11.08
N SER A 50 12.88 2.18 -10.17
CA SER A 50 14.16 1.61 -9.73
C SER A 50 14.13 1.08 -8.29
N VAL A 51 13.21 1.54 -7.46
CA VAL A 51 13.02 1.05 -6.09
C VAL A 51 11.53 1.03 -5.77
N LEU A 52 11.01 -0.14 -5.39
CA LEU A 52 9.65 -0.30 -4.88
C LEU A 52 9.55 0.26 -3.44
N THR A 53 9.83 1.54 -3.25
CA THR A 53 9.73 2.19 -1.94
C THR A 53 8.28 2.57 -1.68
N VAL A 54 7.54 1.67 -1.05
CA VAL A 54 6.18 1.94 -0.58
C VAL A 54 6.25 2.73 0.71
N THR A 55 6.14 4.06 0.62
CA THR A 55 6.01 4.93 1.81
C THR A 55 4.55 5.03 2.19
N VAL A 56 4.15 4.39 3.29
CA VAL A 56 2.78 4.51 3.82
C VAL A 56 2.61 5.87 4.49
N VAL A 57 1.84 6.77 3.87
CA VAL A 57 1.69 8.15 4.37
C VAL A 57 0.75 8.24 5.58
N ARG A 58 -0.24 7.35 5.69
CA ARG A 58 -1.23 7.38 6.78
C ARG A 58 -1.90 6.01 6.93
N LEU A 59 -1.93 5.46 8.14
CA LEU A 59 -2.77 4.30 8.49
C LEU A 59 -4.00 4.82 9.22
N VAL A 60 -5.19 4.51 8.70
CA VAL A 60 -6.47 4.80 9.37
C VAL A 60 -7.10 3.47 9.72
N PRO A 61 -7.16 3.07 11.00
CA PRO A 61 -7.85 1.85 11.41
C PRO A 61 -9.36 2.05 11.25
N PHE A 62 -10.04 1.05 10.69
CA PHE A 62 -11.50 0.91 10.86
C PHE A 62 -11.74 0.25 12.22
N GLY A 63 -12.59 0.88 13.05
CA GLY A 63 -13.02 0.37 14.34
C GLY A 63 -13.97 -0.82 14.22
#